data_AF-A0AAE0S6S0-F1
#
_entry.id   AF-A0AAE0S6S0-F1
#
_cell.length_a   1.000
_cell.length_b   1.000
_cell.length_c   1.000
_cell.angle_alpha   90.00
_cell.angle_beta   90.00
_cell.angle_gamma   90.00
#
_symmetry.space_group_name_H-M   'P 1'
#
loop_
_entity.id
_entity.type
_entity.pdbx_description
1 polymer ?
#
loop_
_entity_poly.entity_id
_entity_poly.type
_entity_poly.pdbx_seq_one_letter_code
_entity_poly.pdbx_strand_id
1 'polypeptide(L)'
;MWLLFKVPLPPEKALTRSVLEVQDARRQIAINLPIIDVCNTDYSHILHYGVIVSQSTKAFGNPYRGNSECYQNTIIKNYKSWRDVHDDDEVPPYRATFDDWKQMTDCNTTNSTRSQDIPEYISFIVGQDGYCEDNHPIYCNGYLKPNTEYRVKTFVCASGGCAESMWSQPMKT
;
A
#
# COMPACT_ATOMS: atom_id res chain seq x y z
N MET A 1 12.33 -18.72 -26.80
CA MET A 1 13.07 -18.18 -25.64
C MET A 1 12.03 -17.72 -24.63
N TRP A 2 11.76 -18.53 -23.61
CA TRP A 2 10.78 -18.19 -22.57
C TRP A 2 11.45 -17.22 -21.60
N LEU A 3 11.09 -15.95 -21.63
CA LEU A 3 11.45 -15.02 -20.57
C LEU A 3 10.79 -15.52 -19.29
N LEU A 4 11.60 -16.00 -18.34
CA LEU A 4 11.18 -16.28 -16.98
C LEU A 4 10.78 -14.94 -16.33
N PHE A 5 9.53 -14.57 -16.52
CA PHE A 5 8.89 -13.47 -15.85
C PHE A 5 8.91 -13.75 -14.34
N LYS A 6 9.72 -13.00 -13.59
CA LYS A 6 9.83 -13.16 -12.15
C LYS A 6 8.73 -12.36 -11.47
N VAL A 7 7.93 -13.04 -10.64
CA VAL A 7 7.01 -12.38 -9.72
C VAL A 7 7.84 -11.61 -8.69
N PRO A 8 7.54 -10.33 -8.40
CA PRO A 8 8.22 -9.57 -7.36
C PRO A 8 8.17 -10.34 -6.03
N LEU A 9 9.23 -10.25 -5.23
CA LEU A 9 9.20 -10.80 -3.88
C LEU A 9 8.21 -9.97 -3.05
N PRO A 10 7.27 -10.61 -2.34
CA PRO A 10 6.46 -9.89 -1.38
C PRO A 10 7.38 -9.33 -0.28
N PRO A 11 6.95 -8.25 0.40
CA PRO A 11 7.62 -7.78 1.60
C PRO A 11 7.76 -8.92 2.60
N GLU A 12 8.99 -9.27 2.99
CA GLU A 12 9.24 -10.35 3.96
C GLU A 12 8.68 -10.00 5.34
N LYS A 13 8.55 -8.70 5.65
CA LYS A 13 8.06 -8.19 6.92
C LYS A 13 6.67 -7.57 6.74
N ALA A 14 5.81 -7.83 7.71
CA ALA A 14 4.55 -7.12 7.82
C ALA A 14 4.80 -5.63 8.11
N LEU A 15 3.91 -4.77 7.59
CA LEU A 15 3.97 -3.34 7.84
C LEU A 15 3.87 -3.02 9.33
N THR A 16 4.59 -1.99 9.75
CA THR A 16 4.62 -1.53 11.14
C THR A 16 4.11 -0.10 11.26
N ARG A 17 3.66 0.26 12.46
CA ARG A 17 3.27 1.64 12.77
C ARG A 17 4.52 2.52 12.76
N SER A 18 4.43 3.67 12.11
CA SER A 18 5.46 4.70 12.18
C SER A 18 5.38 5.46 13.49
N VAL A 19 6.51 6.01 13.94
CA VAL A 19 6.59 6.93 15.09
C VAL A 19 6.19 8.36 14.72
N LEU A 20 5.95 8.62 13.43
CA LEU A 20 5.52 9.92 12.92
C LEU A 20 4.19 10.33 13.57
N GLU A 21 4.14 11.53 14.13
CA GLU A 21 2.91 12.12 14.64
C GLU A 21 1.96 12.48 13.49
N VAL A 22 0.69 12.15 13.67
CA VAL A 22 -0.39 12.44 12.71
C VAL A 22 -1.25 13.58 13.22
N GLN A 23 -1.89 14.31 12.31
CA GLN A 23 -2.69 15.48 12.67
C GLN A 23 -3.95 15.11 13.48
N ASP A 24 -4.59 13.99 13.15
CA ASP A 24 -5.74 13.47 13.89
C ASP A 24 -5.57 11.97 14.18
N ALA A 25 -4.95 11.65 15.31
CA ALA A 25 -4.72 10.26 15.73
C ALA A 25 -6.01 9.43 15.87
N ARG A 26 -7.17 10.09 16.05
CA ARG A 26 -8.49 9.43 16.10
C ARG A 26 -8.97 8.93 14.75
N ARG A 27 -8.33 9.33 13.65
CA ARG A 27 -8.74 8.99 12.29
C ARG A 27 -7.57 8.67 11.36
N GLN A 28 -6.34 8.78 11.85
CA GLN A 28 -5.12 8.66 11.06
C GLN A 28 -4.13 7.68 11.69
N ILE A 29 -3.43 6.95 10.84
CA ILE A 29 -2.37 6.03 11.24
C ILE A 29 -1.19 6.21 10.29
N ALA A 30 -0.03 6.59 10.83
CA ALA A 30 1.23 6.57 10.08
C ALA A 30 1.81 5.14 10.07
N ILE A 31 2.24 4.68 8.91
CA ILE A 31 2.82 3.34 8.69
C ILE A 31 4.18 3.46 7.98
N ASN A 32 5.06 2.50 8.26
CA ASN A 32 6.35 2.37 7.59
C ASN A 32 6.23 1.46 6.37
N LEU A 33 6.42 2.01 5.18
CA LEU A 33 6.50 1.26 3.92
C LEU A 33 7.97 1.00 3.60
N PRO A 34 8.42 -0.26 3.45
CA PRO A 34 9.82 -0.56 3.14
C PRO A 34 10.19 -0.07 1.75
N ILE A 35 11.25 0.73 1.62
CA ILE A 35 11.67 1.31 0.33
C ILE A 35 12.05 0.22 -0.67
N ILE A 36 12.62 -0.90 -0.21
CA ILE A 36 12.99 -2.00 -1.08
C ILE A 36 11.78 -2.61 -1.81
N ASP A 37 10.58 -2.56 -1.23
CA ASP A 37 9.37 -3.09 -1.89
C ASP A 37 8.88 -2.17 -3.02
N VAL A 38 9.28 -0.90 -2.98
CA VAL A 38 8.86 0.15 -3.92
C VAL A 38 9.92 0.43 -4.98
N CYS A 39 11.20 0.21 -4.66
CA CYS A 39 12.33 0.55 -5.51
C CYS A 39 13.15 -0.63 -6.01
N ASN A 40 12.89 -1.87 -5.59
CA ASN A 40 13.61 -3.02 -6.12
C ASN A 40 13.16 -3.36 -7.55
N THR A 41 14.00 -3.03 -8.53
CA THR A 41 13.79 -3.34 -9.96
C THR A 41 14.42 -4.65 -10.42
N ASP A 42 15.08 -5.41 -9.53
CA ASP A 42 15.78 -6.67 -9.87
C ASP A 42 14.82 -7.74 -10.42
N TYR A 43 13.52 -7.57 -10.19
CA TYR A 43 12.46 -8.50 -10.56
C TYR A 43 11.55 -7.99 -11.69
N SER A 44 11.97 -6.96 -12.44
CA SER A 44 11.25 -6.19 -13.48
C SER A 44 10.66 -4.86 -12.99
N HIS A 45 10.35 -3.96 -13.93
CA HIS A 45 9.78 -2.65 -13.63
C HIS A 45 8.46 -2.80 -12.87
N ILE A 46 8.39 -2.19 -11.69
CA ILE A 46 7.15 -2.11 -10.91
C ILE A 46 6.15 -1.25 -11.67
N LEU A 47 4.98 -1.83 -11.92
CA LEU A 47 3.86 -1.22 -12.63
C LEU A 47 2.87 -0.60 -11.64
N HIS A 48 2.61 -1.28 -10.53
CA HIS A 48 1.72 -0.80 -9.47
C HIS A 48 2.27 -1.18 -8.09
N TYR A 49 2.12 -0.28 -7.14
CA TYR A 49 2.39 -0.53 -5.73
C TYR A 49 1.33 0.21 -4.91
N GLY A 50 0.95 -0.33 -3.76
CA GLY A 50 -0.08 0.30 -2.97
C GLY A 50 -0.34 -0.32 -1.62
N VAL A 51 -1.25 0.32 -0.88
CA VAL A 51 -1.65 -0.04 0.47
C VAL A 51 -3.10 -0.48 0.49
N ILE A 52 -3.37 -1.61 1.14
CA ILE A 52 -4.72 -2.10 1.44
C ILE A 52 -4.97 -1.92 2.93
N VAL A 53 -6.15 -1.41 3.27
CA VAL A 53 -6.61 -1.15 4.63
C VAL A 53 -7.85 -1.99 4.91
N SER A 54 -7.93 -2.55 6.11
CA SER A 54 -9.12 -3.25 6.58
C SER A 54 -9.32 -3.06 8.07
N GLN A 55 -10.58 -3.03 8.53
CA GLN A 55 -10.85 -3.24 9.94
C GLN A 55 -10.34 -4.61 10.36
N SER A 56 -9.77 -4.74 11.56
CA SER A 56 -9.13 -5.98 12.01
C SER A 56 -10.07 -7.18 11.99
N THR A 57 -11.36 -6.97 12.27
CA THR A 57 -12.42 -8.00 12.22
C THR A 57 -12.77 -8.44 10.80
N LYS A 58 -12.42 -7.63 9.79
CA LYS A 58 -12.67 -7.87 8.36
C LYS A 58 -11.38 -8.17 7.60
N ALA A 59 -10.22 -8.25 8.26
CA ALA A 59 -8.98 -8.63 7.62
C ALA A 59 -9.00 -10.14 7.34
N PHE A 60 -9.00 -10.52 6.06
CA PHE A 60 -9.05 -11.91 5.62
C PHE A 60 -8.09 -12.18 4.47
N GLY A 61 -8.00 -13.45 4.08
CA GLY A 61 -7.22 -13.90 2.93
C GLY A 61 -5.74 -14.06 3.26
N ASN A 62 -5.13 -15.07 2.65
CA ASN A 62 -3.68 -15.20 2.62
C ASN A 62 -3.10 -14.21 1.59
N PRO A 63 -1.84 -13.76 1.76
CA PRO A 63 -1.21 -12.91 0.77
C PRO A 63 -1.22 -13.58 -0.60
N TYR A 64 -1.71 -12.84 -1.59
CA TYR A 64 -1.67 -13.29 -2.97
C TYR A 64 -0.25 -13.31 -3.51
N ARG A 65 0.08 -14.33 -4.31
CA ARG A 65 1.26 -14.36 -5.17
C ARG A 65 0.94 -15.09 -6.46
N GLY A 66 1.13 -14.45 -7.60
CA GLY A 66 0.75 -15.04 -8.88
C GLY A 66 0.97 -14.12 -10.06
N ASN A 67 0.37 -14.47 -11.19
CA ASN A 67 0.51 -13.70 -12.43
C ASN A 67 -0.26 -12.35 -12.34
N SER A 68 0.08 -11.42 -13.22
CA SER A 68 -0.47 -10.05 -13.22
C SER A 68 -1.93 -9.98 -13.66
N GLU A 69 -2.36 -10.83 -14.58
CA GLU A 69 -3.75 -10.89 -15.07
C GLU A 69 -4.72 -11.40 -14.00
N CYS A 70 -4.37 -12.50 -13.32
CA CYS A 70 -5.10 -13.00 -12.17
C CYS A 70 -5.05 -12.02 -11.01
N TYR A 71 -3.96 -11.27 -10.84
CA TYR A 71 -3.92 -10.22 -9.83
C TYR A 71 -4.93 -9.10 -10.11
N GLN A 72 -5.01 -8.55 -11.32
CA GLN A 72 -6.03 -7.54 -11.66
C GLN A 72 -7.43 -8.09 -11.36
N ASN A 73 -7.69 -9.33 -11.76
CA ASN A 73 -8.95 -10.01 -11.47
C ASN A 73 -9.19 -10.31 -9.98
N THR A 74 -8.13 -10.42 -9.17
CA THR A 74 -8.24 -10.74 -7.73
C THR A 74 -8.37 -9.47 -6.91
N ILE A 75 -7.59 -8.44 -7.20
CA ILE A 75 -7.45 -7.26 -6.33
C ILE A 75 -8.50 -6.22 -6.65
N ILE A 76 -8.75 -5.93 -7.92
CA ILE A 76 -9.84 -5.03 -8.30
C ILE A 76 -11.17 -5.64 -7.85
N LYS A 77 -11.28 -6.97 -7.87
CA LYS A 77 -12.47 -7.69 -7.40
C LYS A 77 -12.60 -7.72 -5.87
N ASN A 78 -11.51 -7.91 -5.15
CA ASN A 78 -11.53 -8.11 -3.69
C ASN A 78 -11.34 -6.82 -2.89
N TYR A 79 -10.69 -5.80 -3.46
CA TYR A 79 -10.32 -4.55 -2.82
C TYR A 79 -10.71 -3.38 -3.73
N LYS A 80 -11.91 -2.86 -3.50
CA LYS A 80 -12.35 -1.64 -4.16
C LYS A 80 -11.51 -0.45 -3.69
N SER A 81 -11.53 0.66 -4.43
CA SER A 81 -10.89 1.89 -3.96
C SER A 81 -11.67 2.50 -2.80
N TRP A 82 -11.05 3.36 -1.98
CA TRP A 82 -11.79 4.11 -0.96
C TRP A 82 -13.00 4.86 -1.54
N ARG A 83 -12.85 5.43 -2.75
CA ARG A 83 -13.92 6.12 -3.47
C ARG A 83 -15.17 5.26 -3.67
N ASP A 84 -15.01 3.94 -3.77
CA ASP A 84 -16.13 3.03 -4.05
C ASP A 84 -16.83 2.52 -2.79
N VAL A 85 -16.26 2.76 -1.60
CA VAL A 85 -16.72 2.15 -0.33
C VAL A 85 -16.99 3.17 0.77
N HIS A 86 -16.75 4.46 0.53
CA HIS A 86 -16.87 5.48 1.58
C HIS A 86 -18.31 5.66 2.09
N ASP A 87 -19.31 5.37 1.24
CA ASP A 87 -20.73 5.46 1.58
C ASP A 87 -21.30 4.15 2.12
N ASP A 88 -20.50 3.08 2.17
CA ASP A 88 -20.97 1.80 2.70
C ASP A 88 -21.07 1.87 4.24
N ASP A 89 -22.22 1.48 4.79
CA ASP A 89 -22.43 1.33 6.25
C ASP A 89 -21.31 0.49 6.89
N GLU A 90 -20.89 -0.52 6.14
CA GLU A 90 -19.89 -1.51 6.46
C GLU A 90 -18.73 -1.49 5.46
N VAL A 91 -17.79 -0.57 5.64
CA VAL A 91 -16.57 -0.48 4.82
C VAL A 91 -15.83 -1.84 4.75
N PRO A 92 -15.77 -2.51 3.59
CA PRO A 92 -14.97 -3.70 3.38
C PRO A 92 -13.47 -3.34 3.27
N PRO A 93 -12.56 -4.34 3.23
CA PRO A 93 -11.17 -4.06 2.88
C PRO A 93 -11.06 -3.26 1.57
N TYR A 94 -10.22 -2.23 1.56
CA TYR A 94 -10.14 -1.29 0.43
C TYR A 94 -8.69 -0.88 0.13
N ARG A 95 -8.47 -0.41 -1.10
CA ARG A 95 -7.21 0.18 -1.54
C ARG A 95 -7.16 1.64 -1.11
N ALA A 96 -6.19 1.95 -0.26
CA ALA A 96 -5.92 3.29 0.28
C ALA A 96 -5.01 4.12 -0.66
N THR A 97 -4.51 3.52 -1.74
CA THR A 97 -3.71 4.17 -2.76
C THR A 97 -4.39 3.98 -4.12
N PHE A 98 -4.26 4.97 -5.01
CA PHE A 98 -4.75 4.86 -6.37
C PHE A 98 -3.89 3.91 -7.21
N ASP A 99 -4.43 3.44 -8.34
CA ASP A 99 -3.71 2.53 -9.25
C ASP A 99 -2.48 3.20 -9.88
N ASP A 100 -2.49 4.53 -9.98
CA ASP A 100 -1.40 5.37 -10.47
C ASP A 100 -0.69 6.13 -9.33
N TRP A 101 -0.83 5.68 -8.08
CA TRP A 101 -0.12 6.27 -6.96
C TRP A 101 1.39 6.14 -7.17
N LYS A 102 2.02 7.28 -7.52
CA LYS A 102 3.45 7.43 -7.78
C LYS A 102 4.07 8.31 -6.71
N GLN A 103 3.85 8.02 -5.42
CA GLN A 103 4.50 8.85 -4.40
C GLN A 103 6.01 8.61 -4.48
N MET A 104 6.67 9.53 -5.22
CA MET A 104 8.11 9.75 -5.32
C MET A 104 8.94 8.46 -5.37
N THR A 105 8.81 7.69 -6.45
CA THR A 105 9.91 6.81 -6.87
C THR A 105 10.97 7.63 -7.62
N ASP A 106 11.61 8.58 -6.93
CA ASP A 106 13.02 8.87 -7.22
C ASP A 106 13.85 7.68 -6.69
N CYS A 107 13.60 6.49 -7.25
CA CYS A 107 14.53 5.37 -7.14
C CYS A 107 15.84 5.67 -7.91
N ASN A 108 15.86 6.79 -8.65
CA ASN A 108 17.05 7.40 -9.25
C ASN A 108 17.95 8.02 -8.18
N THR A 109 18.82 7.18 -7.62
CA THR A 109 20.10 7.59 -7.02
C THR A 109 21.13 7.96 -8.10
N THR A 110 20.73 8.62 -9.19
CA THR A 110 21.66 9.06 -10.23
C THR A 110 22.02 10.53 -10.02
N ASN A 111 23.23 10.71 -9.47
CA ASN A 111 24.00 11.96 -9.40
C ASN A 111 23.76 12.88 -8.18
N SER A 112 24.36 12.55 -7.04
CA SER A 112 25.48 13.33 -6.50
C SER A 112 25.83 12.90 -5.09
N THR A 113 27.14 12.84 -4.82
CA THR A 113 27.77 12.95 -3.50
C THR A 113 27.42 11.90 -2.43
N ARG A 114 28.35 10.94 -2.28
CA ARG A 114 28.82 10.36 -1.01
C ARG A 114 27.77 10.11 0.09
N SER A 115 27.44 8.83 0.30
CA SER A 115 27.07 8.26 1.61
C SER A 115 26.05 9.05 2.44
N GLN A 116 24.84 9.26 1.91
CA GLN A 116 23.68 9.53 2.77
C GLN A 116 22.77 8.32 2.72
N ASP A 117 22.47 7.78 3.90
CA ASP A 117 21.67 6.59 4.13
C ASP A 117 20.37 6.65 3.35
N ILE A 118 20.18 5.72 2.40
CA ILE A 118 18.86 5.50 1.81
C ILE A 118 17.97 5.06 2.98
N PRO A 119 16.88 5.78 3.29
CA PRO A 119 16.02 5.40 4.40
C PRO A 119 15.49 3.98 4.18
N GLU A 120 15.43 3.16 5.24
CA GLU A 120 14.88 1.81 5.12
C GLU A 120 13.37 1.84 4.83
N TYR A 121 12.69 2.91 5.26
CA TYR A 121 11.24 3.08 5.18
C TYR A 121 10.84 4.49 4.71
N ILE A 122 9.75 4.59 3.96
CA ILE A 122 8.96 5.82 3.80
C ILE A 122 7.74 5.77 4.71
N SER A 123 7.34 6.92 5.26
CA SER A 123 6.11 7.01 6.04
C SER A 123 4.92 7.32 5.14
N PHE A 124 3.84 6.54 5.29
CA PHE A 124 2.55 6.80 4.66
C PHE A 124 1.50 7.01 5.76
N ILE A 125 0.66 8.03 5.64
CA ILE A 125 -0.37 8.32 6.65
C ILE A 125 -1.73 7.91 6.09
N VAL A 126 -2.26 6.78 6.57
CA VAL A 126 -3.63 6.34 6.28
C VAL A 126 -4.61 7.31 6.94
N GLY A 127 -5.62 7.77 6.19
CA GLY A 127 -6.67 8.68 6.66
C GLY A 127 -6.31 10.16 6.65
N GLN A 128 -5.17 10.53 6.06
CA GLN A 128 -4.75 11.93 5.94
C GLN A 128 -5.69 12.73 5.04
N ASP A 129 -6.08 12.16 3.89
CA ASP A 129 -6.90 12.83 2.87
C ASP A 129 -8.27 12.15 2.78
N GLY A 130 -9.08 12.31 3.83
CA GLY A 130 -10.39 11.65 3.93
C GLY A 130 -11.53 12.39 3.22
N TYR A 131 -11.36 13.67 2.88
CA TYR A 131 -12.24 14.39 1.96
C TYR A 131 -11.60 14.32 0.57
N CYS A 132 -12.10 13.42 -0.29
CA CYS A 132 -11.68 13.32 -1.68
C CYS A 132 -12.09 14.59 -2.46
N GLU A 133 -11.51 15.76 -2.17
CA GLU A 133 -11.78 16.97 -2.94
C GLU A 133 -11.24 16.79 -4.36
N ASP A 134 -12.01 17.25 -5.36
CA ASP A 134 -11.79 17.02 -6.79
C ASP A 134 -10.41 17.47 -7.31
N ASN A 135 -9.67 18.28 -6.53
CA ASN A 135 -8.38 18.85 -6.94
C ASN A 135 -7.15 17.97 -6.63
N HIS A 136 -7.25 16.93 -5.79
CA HIS A 136 -6.14 16.00 -5.53
C HIS A 136 -6.60 14.54 -5.33
N PRO A 137 -7.21 13.92 -6.36
CA PRO A 137 -7.81 12.61 -6.23
C PRO A 137 -6.80 11.51 -5.86
N ILE A 138 -5.53 11.60 -6.27
CA ILE A 138 -4.50 10.53 -6.16
C ILE A 138 -4.16 10.13 -4.71
N TYR A 139 -4.59 10.90 -3.70
CA TYR A 139 -4.28 10.64 -2.29
C TYR A 139 -5.49 10.30 -1.42
N CYS A 140 -6.68 10.17 -2.00
CA CYS A 140 -7.86 9.85 -1.18
C CYS A 140 -7.78 8.45 -0.56
N ASN A 141 -7.39 8.38 0.72
CA ASN A 141 -7.14 7.14 1.45
C ASN A 141 -8.10 6.91 2.62
N GLY A 142 -9.05 7.84 2.80
CA GLY A 142 -10.26 7.66 3.59
C GLY A 142 -10.10 7.77 5.10
N TYR A 143 -10.98 8.55 5.74
CA TYR A 143 -10.96 8.65 7.20
C TYR A 143 -11.20 7.31 7.86
N LEU A 144 -10.34 6.96 8.80
CA LEU A 144 -10.56 5.82 9.67
C LEU A 144 -11.62 6.17 10.72
N LYS A 145 -12.45 5.18 11.08
CA LYS A 145 -13.42 5.34 12.17
C LYS A 145 -12.64 5.46 13.49
N PRO A 146 -13.03 6.38 14.40
CA PRO A 146 -12.41 6.47 15.72
C PRO A 146 -12.55 5.20 16.55
N ASN A 147 -11.60 4.96 17.46
CA ASN A 147 -11.63 3.83 18.42
C ASN A 147 -11.81 2.47 17.72
N THR A 148 -11.25 2.33 16.52
CA THR A 148 -11.40 1.13 15.69
C THR A 148 -10.01 0.57 15.37
N GLU A 149 -9.87 -0.75 15.44
CA GLU A 149 -8.61 -1.41 15.10
C GLU A 149 -8.54 -1.73 13.61
N TYR A 150 -7.46 -1.31 12.97
CA TYR A 150 -7.19 -1.55 11.56
C TYR A 150 -5.95 -2.41 11.36
N ARG A 151 -5.93 -3.16 10.26
CA ARG A 151 -4.73 -3.81 9.73
C ARG A 151 -4.46 -3.31 8.33
N VAL A 152 -3.19 -3.24 7.99
CA VAL A 152 -2.73 -2.82 6.67
C VAL A 152 -1.84 -3.88 6.04
N LYS A 153 -1.84 -3.96 4.72
CA LYS A 153 -0.87 -4.73 3.94
C LYS A 153 -0.53 -3.97 2.67
N THR A 154 0.57 -4.32 2.04
CA THR A 154 0.96 -3.77 0.74
C THR A 154 0.79 -4.78 -0.37
N PHE A 155 0.73 -4.26 -1.58
CA PHE A 155 0.82 -5.04 -2.79
C PHE A 155 1.84 -4.43 -3.75
N VAL A 156 2.45 -5.28 -4.56
CA VAL A 156 3.37 -4.90 -5.63
C VAL A 156 3.06 -5.71 -6.87
N CYS A 157 3.06 -5.05 -8.02
CA CYS A 157 2.87 -5.65 -9.33
C CYS A 157 3.97 -5.22 -10.26
N ALA A 158 4.57 -6.20 -10.93
CA ALA A 158 5.49 -6.00 -12.03
C ALA A 158 4.98 -6.78 -13.25
N SER A 159 5.66 -6.63 -14.40
CA SER A 159 5.23 -7.31 -15.64
C SER A 159 5.13 -8.84 -15.47
N GLY A 160 5.96 -9.41 -14.59
CA GLY A 160 5.99 -10.85 -14.34
C GLY A 160 5.01 -11.39 -13.31
N GLY A 161 4.25 -10.53 -12.63
CA GLY A 161 3.26 -10.93 -11.66
C GLY A 161 3.14 -9.98 -10.49
N CYS A 162 2.38 -10.38 -9.49
CA CYS A 162 2.12 -9.55 -8.33
C CYS A 162 2.19 -10.35 -7.04
N ALA A 163 2.45 -9.65 -5.95
CA ALA A 163 2.55 -10.20 -4.62
C ALA A 163 1.97 -9.23 -3.57
N GLU A 164 1.41 -9.79 -2.50
CA GLU A 164 0.95 -9.05 -1.33
C GLU A 164 1.82 -9.35 -0.11
N SER A 165 1.90 -8.42 0.84
CA SER A 165 2.46 -8.68 2.16
C SER A 165 1.46 -9.39 3.08
N MET A 166 1.97 -9.91 4.19
CA MET A 166 1.12 -10.23 5.34
C MET A 166 0.43 -8.99 5.89
N TRP A 167 -0.75 -9.18 6.49
CA TRP A 167 -1.39 -8.15 7.30
C TRP A 167 -0.50 -7.74 8.47
N SER A 168 -0.47 -6.44 8.78
CA SER A 168 0.15 -5.90 9.97
C SER A 168 -0.49 -6.43 11.26
N GLN A 169 0.18 -6.15 12.38
CA GLN A 169 -0.51 -6.17 13.67
C GLN A 169 -1.65 -5.13 13.69
N PRO A 170 -2.71 -5.34 14.51
CA PRO A 170 -3.76 -4.34 14.70
C PRO A 170 -3.18 -3.00 15.15
N MET A 171 -3.68 -1.92 14.55
CA MET A 171 -3.34 -0.55 14.88
C MET A 171 -4.64 0.19 15.19
N LYS A 172 -4.71 0.77 16.38
CA LYS A 172 -5.92 1.44 16.88
C LYS A 172 -5.86 2.95 16.58
N THR A 173 -6.98 3.50 16.14
CA THR A 173 -7.28 4.94 16.09
C THR A 173 -7.87 5.45 17.40
#